data_AF-A0A3N5SDI6-F1
#
_entry.id   AF-A0A3N5SDI6-F1
#
_cell.length_a   1.000
_cell.length_b   1.000
_cell.length_c   1.000
_cell.angle_alpha   90.00
_cell.angle_beta   90.00
_cell.angle_gamma   90.00
#
_symmetry.space_group_name_H-M   'P 1'
#
loop_
_entity.id
_entity.type
_entity.pdbx_description
1 polymer ?
#
loop_
_entity_poly.entity_id
_entity_poly.type
_entity_poly.pdbx_seq_one_letter_code
_entity_poly.pdbx_strand_id
1 'polypeptide(L)'
;MRGCFGAFHHKTGDAELTLREYINGALFLDPRYPPLDIRELGETRIILTVAGDLVPVDDINQVDFSRYGLMISFENGEKIVLVPSEIRSRDRLDRIIGSGMVVQCAAFRAVTIR
;
A
#
# COMPACT_ATOMS: atom_id res chain seq x y z
N MET A 1 -9.53 6.96 5.13
CA MET A 1 -8.79 7.12 3.86
C MET A 1 -9.80 7.59 2.82
N ARG A 2 -9.49 8.59 1.99
CA ARG A 2 -10.40 9.14 0.96
C ARG A 2 -10.01 8.73 -0.47
N GLY A 3 -8.90 8.01 -0.57
CA GLY A 3 -8.33 7.39 -1.77
C GLY A 3 -6.87 7.01 -1.51
N CYS A 4 -6.35 6.03 -2.26
CA CYS A 4 -4.97 5.55 -2.17
C CYS A 4 -4.56 4.92 -3.51
N PHE A 5 -3.37 5.28 -3.99
CA PHE A 5 -2.86 4.86 -5.29
C PHE A 5 -1.33 4.76 -5.27
N GLY A 6 -0.77 3.80 -5.98
CA GLY A 6 0.67 3.57 -6.05
C GLY A 6 1.01 2.19 -6.62
N ALA A 7 2.30 1.97 -6.91
CA ALA A 7 2.84 0.69 -7.34
C ALA A 7 4.32 0.58 -6.98
N PHE A 8 4.87 -0.63 -7.05
CA PHE A 8 6.33 -0.88 -6.92
C PHE A 8 7.07 -0.78 -8.26
N HIS A 9 6.35 -0.78 -9.38
CA HIS A 9 6.92 -0.65 -10.72
C HIS A 9 6.28 0.56 -11.40
N HIS A 10 7.13 1.48 -11.84
CA HIS A 10 6.72 2.77 -12.39
C HIS A 10 6.99 2.80 -13.89
N LYS A 11 6.21 3.59 -14.64
CA LYS A 11 6.41 3.77 -16.08
C LYS A 11 7.67 4.58 -16.41
N THR A 12 8.16 5.35 -15.44
CA THR A 12 9.26 6.30 -15.57
C THR A 12 10.10 6.30 -14.30
N GLY A 13 11.39 6.66 -14.41
CA GLY A 13 12.27 6.94 -13.27
C GLY A 13 12.16 8.38 -12.76
N ASP A 14 11.34 9.21 -13.39
CA ASP A 14 11.07 10.59 -12.94
C ASP A 14 10.16 10.59 -11.70
N ALA A 15 10.72 11.01 -10.57
CA ALA A 15 10.03 11.03 -9.29
C ALA A 15 8.89 12.06 -9.23
N GLU A 16 9.04 13.22 -9.89
CA GLU A 16 8.02 14.27 -9.90
C GLU A 16 6.80 13.81 -10.70
N LEU A 17 7.04 13.28 -11.90
CA LEU A 17 5.97 12.75 -12.75
C LEU A 17 5.24 11.60 -12.04
N THR A 18 5.98 10.67 -11.44
CA THR A 18 5.42 9.54 -10.67
C THR A 18 4.55 10.03 -9.52
N LEU A 19 5.04 10.99 -8.73
CA LEU A 19 4.28 11.54 -7.61
C LEU A 19 2.99 12.23 -8.09
N ARG A 20 3.06 13.00 -9.17
CA ARG A 20 1.88 13.66 -9.76
C ARG A 20 0.84 12.65 -10.23
N GLU A 21 1.26 11.57 -10.87
CA GLU A 21 0.36 10.48 -11.30
C GLU A 21 -0.33 9.82 -10.11
N TYR A 22 0.40 9.54 -9.03
CA TYR A 22 -0.16 8.86 -7.85
C TYR A 22 -1.04 9.74 -7.00
N ILE A 23 -0.73 11.04 -6.86
CA ILE A 23 -1.65 11.99 -6.22
C ILE A 23 -2.94 12.07 -7.03
N ASN A 24 -2.87 12.27 -8.35
CA ASN A 24 -4.07 12.30 -9.19
C ASN A 24 -4.87 10.99 -9.11
N GLY A 25 -4.17 9.84 -9.12
CA GLY A 25 -4.80 8.54 -8.98
C GLY A 25 -5.55 8.39 -7.65
N ALA A 26 -4.93 8.80 -6.54
CA ALA A 26 -5.56 8.73 -5.22
C ALA A 26 -6.75 9.69 -5.10
N LEU A 27 -6.70 10.85 -5.72
CA LEU A 27 -7.77 11.85 -5.65
C LEU A 27 -8.97 11.53 -6.55
N PHE A 28 -8.74 10.93 -7.72
CA PHE A 28 -9.78 10.85 -8.76
C PHE A 28 -10.04 9.45 -9.31
N LEU A 29 -9.10 8.50 -9.15
CA LEU A 29 -9.12 7.21 -9.86
C LEU A 29 -9.19 5.98 -8.93
N ASP A 30 -9.17 6.16 -7.61
CA ASP A 30 -9.37 5.03 -6.68
C ASP A 30 -10.83 4.55 -6.77
N PRO A 31 -11.10 3.33 -7.28
CA PRO A 31 -12.45 2.87 -7.57
C PRO A 31 -13.31 2.66 -6.30
N ARG A 32 -12.69 2.66 -5.12
CA ARG A 32 -13.40 2.50 -3.83
C ARG A 32 -14.11 3.78 -3.40
N TYR A 33 -13.79 4.92 -4.00
CA TYR A 33 -14.32 6.22 -3.62
C TYR A 33 -14.73 7.03 -4.86
N PRO A 34 -15.75 7.90 -4.77
CA PRO A 34 -16.02 8.85 -5.85
C PRO A 34 -14.84 9.84 -5.97
N PRO A 35 -14.61 10.44 -7.15
CA PRO A 35 -13.60 11.48 -7.32
C PRO A 35 -13.73 12.59 -6.26
N LEU A 36 -12.61 13.14 -5.78
CA LEU A 36 -12.60 14.18 -4.74
C LEU A 36 -13.31 15.45 -5.24
N ASP A 37 -14.24 15.96 -4.44
CA ASP A 37 -14.89 17.24 -4.71
C ASP A 37 -14.01 18.43 -4.27
N ILE A 38 -14.07 19.54 -5.01
CA ILE A 38 -13.29 20.75 -4.71
C ILE A 38 -13.54 21.28 -3.29
N ARG A 39 -14.75 21.09 -2.75
CA ARG A 39 -15.11 21.49 -1.38
C ARG A 39 -14.40 20.67 -0.32
N GLU A 40 -13.99 19.44 -0.64
CA GLU A 40 -13.24 18.56 0.25
C GLU A 40 -11.73 18.89 0.27
N LEU A 41 -11.23 19.64 -0.73
CA LEU A 41 -9.79 19.85 -0.93
C LEU A 41 -9.12 20.57 0.25
N GLY A 42 -9.79 21.57 0.84
CA GLY A 42 -9.23 22.34 1.96
C GLY A 42 -8.97 21.51 3.23
N GLU A 43 -9.74 20.44 3.43
CA GLU A 43 -9.61 19.53 4.58
C GLU A 43 -8.82 18.25 4.22
N THR A 44 -8.39 18.12 2.97
CA THR A 44 -7.70 16.92 2.49
C THR A 44 -6.25 16.93 2.97
N ARG A 45 -5.85 15.87 3.67
CA ARG A 45 -4.46 15.62 4.05
C ARG A 45 -3.85 14.60 3.10
N ILE A 46 -2.72 14.96 2.48
CA ILE A 46 -1.95 14.05 1.64
C ILE A 46 -0.93 13.33 2.51
N ILE A 47 -0.99 12.00 2.51
CA ILE A 47 -0.01 11.15 3.20
C ILE A 47 0.75 10.39 2.13
N LEU A 48 2.06 10.61 2.06
CA LEU A 48 2.93 9.92 1.12
C LEU A 48 3.63 8.76 1.82
N THR A 49 3.60 7.57 1.23
CA THR A 49 4.44 6.46 1.68
C THR A 49 5.41 6.10 0.57
N VAL A 50 6.70 6.22 0.87
CA VAL A 50 7.78 5.81 -0.02
C VAL A 50 8.23 4.42 0.39
N ALA A 51 8.09 3.46 -0.52
CA ALA A 51 8.46 2.07 -0.29
C ALA A 51 9.79 1.74 -0.98
N GLY A 52 10.63 0.94 -0.32
CA GLY A 52 11.80 0.33 -0.92
C GLY A 52 11.46 -0.96 -1.66
N ASP A 53 12.52 -1.67 -2.07
CA ASP A 53 12.39 -2.93 -2.80
C ASP A 53 11.67 -4.02 -1.99
N LEU A 54 11.01 -4.92 -2.73
CA LEU A 54 10.37 -6.11 -2.20
C LEU A 54 11.43 -7.19 -1.96
N VAL A 55 11.48 -7.69 -0.74
CA VAL A 55 12.35 -8.81 -0.33
C VAL A 55 11.46 -10.02 -0.05
N PRO A 56 11.63 -11.16 -0.73
CA PRO A 56 10.86 -12.37 -0.46
C PRO A 56 10.95 -12.80 1.01
N VAL A 57 9.84 -13.34 1.51
CA VAL A 57 9.71 -13.81 2.89
C VAL A 57 9.18 -15.25 2.87
N ASP A 58 9.96 -16.17 3.43
CA ASP A 58 9.57 -17.58 3.54
C ASP A 58 8.55 -17.81 4.66
N ASP A 59 8.73 -17.09 5.77
CA ASP A 59 7.83 -17.14 6.93
C ASP A 59 7.44 -15.73 7.36
N ILE A 60 6.17 -15.40 7.11
CA ILE A 60 5.55 -14.11 7.47
C ILE A 60 5.68 -13.79 8.97
N ASN A 61 5.84 -14.80 9.83
CA ASN A 61 6.00 -14.63 11.26
C ASN A 61 7.37 -14.05 11.65
N GLN A 62 8.34 -14.04 10.74
CA GLN A 62 9.68 -13.48 10.98
C GLN A 62 9.77 -11.99 10.64
N VAL A 63 8.70 -11.40 10.10
CA VAL A 63 8.70 -10.00 9.68
C VAL A 63 8.37 -9.08 10.86
N ASP A 64 9.25 -8.11 11.12
CA ASP A 64 8.98 -7.02 12.07
C ASP A 64 8.00 -6.01 11.45
N PHE A 65 6.71 -6.21 11.71
CA PHE A 65 5.63 -5.36 11.20
C PHE A 65 5.68 -3.91 11.70
N SER A 66 6.50 -3.58 12.70
CA SER A 66 6.71 -2.19 13.11
C SER A 66 7.57 -1.40 12.12
N ARG A 67 8.36 -2.11 11.30
CA ARG A 67 9.33 -1.53 10.35
C ARG A 67 9.02 -1.85 8.89
N TYR A 68 8.36 -2.98 8.65
CA TYR A 68 8.15 -3.52 7.31
C TYR A 68 6.67 -3.60 6.96
N GLY A 69 6.36 -3.23 5.72
CA GLY A 69 5.11 -3.54 5.05
C GLY A 69 5.20 -4.90 4.35
N LEU A 70 4.07 -5.38 3.86
CA LEU A 70 3.96 -6.66 3.18
C LEU A 70 3.26 -6.52 1.83
N MET A 71 3.76 -7.24 0.84
CA MET A 71 3.02 -7.60 -0.36
C MET A 71 2.68 -9.09 -0.27
N ILE A 72 1.40 -9.42 -0.35
CA ILE A 72 0.89 -10.79 -0.26
C ILE A 72 0.19 -11.11 -1.57
N SER A 73 0.61 -12.21 -2.20
CA SER A 73 -0.08 -12.77 -3.37
C SER A 73 -0.85 -14.01 -2.94
N PHE A 74 -2.09 -14.11 -3.40
CA PHE A 74 -2.99 -15.23 -3.14
C PHE A 74 -3.12 -16.13 -4.36
N GLU A 75 -3.53 -17.39 -4.14
CA GLU A 75 -3.70 -18.37 -5.21
C GLU A 75 -4.73 -17.94 -6.27
N ASN A 76 -5.76 -17.20 -5.87
CA ASN A 76 -6.78 -16.64 -6.76
C ASN A 76 -6.26 -15.48 -7.66
N GLY A 77 -4.97 -15.13 -7.57
CA GLY A 77 -4.35 -14.04 -8.32
C GLY A 77 -4.49 -12.66 -7.68
N GLU A 78 -5.22 -12.54 -6.56
CA GLU A 78 -5.33 -11.30 -5.81
C GLU A 78 -3.99 -10.92 -5.17
N LYS A 79 -3.73 -9.62 -5.09
CA LYS A 79 -2.55 -9.07 -4.41
C LYS A 79 -2.97 -7.98 -3.46
N ILE A 80 -2.43 -8.05 -2.24
CA ILE A 80 -2.65 -7.03 -1.22
C ILE A 80 -1.30 -6.43 -0.85
N VAL A 81 -1.26 -5.10 -0.74
CA VAL A 81 -0.13 -4.36 -0.20
C VAL A 81 -0.58 -3.73 1.10
N LEU A 82 0.17 -3.98 2.17
CA LEU A 82 -0.06 -3.42 3.50
C LEU A 82 1.16 -2.62 3.91
N VAL A 83 0.98 -1.33 4.20
CA VAL A 83 2.07 -0.52 4.78
C VAL A 83 2.22 -0.84 6.28
N PRO A 84 3.39 -0.60 6.90
CA PRO A 84 3.60 -0.93 8.33
C PRO A 84 2.48 -0.42 9.25
N SER A 85 1.98 0.79 9.00
CA SER A 85 0.93 1.43 9.80
C SER A 85 -0.47 0.79 9.68
N GLU A 86 -0.67 -0.07 8.68
CA GLU A 86 -1.92 -0.81 8.45
C GLU A 86 -1.92 -2.19 9.11
N ILE A 87 -0.76 -2.83 9.25
CA ILE A 87 -0.69 -4.17 9.85
C ILE A 87 -1.03 -4.09 11.33
N ARG A 88 -0.34 -3.22 12.10
CA ARG A 88 -0.54 -2.91 13.54
C ARG A 88 -0.47 -4.09 14.53
N SER A 89 -0.96 -5.28 14.19
CA SER A 89 -0.90 -6.50 15.00
C SER A 89 -1.10 -7.74 14.14
N ARG A 90 -0.72 -8.91 14.69
CA ARG A 90 -0.91 -10.21 14.04
C ARG A 90 -2.39 -10.51 13.78
N ASP A 91 -3.25 -10.33 14.78
CA ASP A 91 -4.68 -10.59 14.65
C ASP A 91 -5.37 -9.76 13.56
N ARG A 92 -4.82 -8.58 13.24
CA ARG A 92 -5.33 -7.76 12.15
C ARG A 92 -4.86 -8.31 10.81
N LEU A 93 -3.61 -8.75 10.71
CA LEU A 93 -3.09 -9.40 9.52
C LEU A 93 -3.88 -10.68 9.19
N ASP A 94 -4.16 -11.51 10.20
CA ASP A 94 -4.94 -12.74 10.01
C ASP A 94 -6.37 -12.45 9.54
N ARG A 95 -6.98 -11.36 10.03
CA ARG A 95 -8.29 -10.91 9.53
C ARG A 95 -8.27 -10.42 8.09
N ILE A 96 -7.16 -9.79 7.66
CA ILE A 96 -6.99 -9.31 6.27
C ILE A 96 -6.74 -10.48 5.32
N ILE A 97 -5.85 -11.41 5.71
CA ILE A 97 -5.57 -12.63 4.94
C ILE A 97 -6.81 -13.53 4.91
N GLY A 98 -7.58 -13.57 6.00
CA GLY A 98 -8.78 -14.38 6.13
C GLY A 98 -8.45 -15.87 5.91
N SER A 99 -9.27 -16.54 5.11
CA SER A 99 -9.05 -17.93 4.67
C SER A 99 -8.33 -18.01 3.31
N GLY A 100 -7.76 -16.90 2.81
CA GLY A 100 -7.08 -16.89 1.53
C GLY A 100 -5.80 -17.70 1.56
N MET A 101 -5.59 -18.55 0.55
CA MET A 101 -4.34 -19.30 0.42
C MET A 101 -3.24 -18.37 -0.11
N VAL A 102 -2.27 -18.07 0.77
CA VAL A 102 -1.09 -17.25 0.44
C VAL A 102 -0.10 -18.11 -0.33
N VAL A 103 0.31 -17.65 -1.52
CA VAL A 103 1.28 -18.34 -2.38
C VAL A 103 2.64 -17.65 -2.41
N GLN A 104 2.68 -16.35 -2.10
CA GLN A 104 3.91 -15.58 -2.01
C GLN A 104 3.76 -14.44 -1.02
N CYS A 105 4.81 -14.19 -0.24
CA CYS A 105 4.93 -13.02 0.60
C CYS A 105 6.27 -12.32 0.33
N ALA A 106 6.24 -10.99 0.32
CA ALA A 106 7.45 -10.17 0.30
C ALA A 106 7.29 -9.02 1.30
N ALA A 107 8.37 -8.66 1.98
CA ALA A 107 8.44 -7.52 2.88
C ALA A 107 9.12 -6.33 2.19
N PHE A 108 8.76 -5.11 2.59
CA PHE A 108 9.43 -3.89 2.14
C PHE A 108 9.56 -2.89 3.28
N ARG A 109 10.63 -2.10 3.25
CA ARG A 109 10.75 -0.94 4.15
C ARG A 109 9.93 0.20 3.59
N ALA A 110 9.36 1.00 4.48
CA ALA A 110 8.64 2.20 4.07
C ALA A 110 8.88 3.37 5.01
N VAL A 111 8.82 4.57 4.44
CA VAL A 111 8.79 5.84 5.19
C VAL A 111 7.49 6.55 4.85
N THR A 112 6.76 6.98 5.88
CA THR A 112 5.52 7.74 5.72
C THR A 112 5.75 9.20 6.06
N ILE A 113 5.40 10.08 5.14
CA ILE A 113 5.41 11.54 5.26
C ILE A 113 3.95 11.99 5.39
N ARG A 114 3.65 12.86 6.36
CA ARG A 114 2.30 13.32 6.71
C ARG A 114 2.20 14.83 6.65
#